data_AF-A0A0Q8H0Y1-F1
#
_entry.id   AF-A0A0Q8H0Y1-F1
#
_cell.length_a   1.000
_cell.length_b   1.000
_cell.length_c   1.000
_cell.angle_alpha   90.00
_cell.angle_beta   90.00
_cell.angle_gamma   90.00
#
_symmetry.space_group_name_H-M   'P 1'
#
loop_
_entity.id
_entity.type
_entity.pdbx_description
1 polymer ?
#
loop_
_entity_poly.entity_id
_entity_poly.type
_entity_poly.pdbx_seq_one_letter_code
_entity_poly.pdbx_strand_id
1 'polypeptide(L)'
;MTEPEVSVPAIMRNYHEVLRNDLAKVLAPLAERGDLAGFAPAWGAYVDAIAVHAAMEDGVDGAGGGITAMLDLHFDGAANAALFRAEHVEEHELQAAVTRALPMGVGALRDAFAAYRSCAEAHLLHEEDIMMPLVNRLPREGKAALFAQWCVSAGIAHGGFDHLVAHGVASLAAFGSTKNSPVGATRVFVHSLKTVCTPEQWARYGPVARRAAPVDVWAAVLAEVPSLAS
;
A
#
# COMPACT_ATOMS: atom_id res chain seq x y z
N MET A 1 -18.91 19.06 14.92
CA MET A 1 -17.79 18.19 15.38
C MET A 1 -16.58 18.55 14.55
N THR A 2 -15.39 18.65 15.15
CA THR A 2 -14.13 18.80 14.43
C THR A 2 -13.72 17.44 13.86
N GLU A 3 -13.26 17.40 12.61
CA GLU A 3 -12.78 16.15 11.99
C GLU A 3 -11.56 15.58 12.74
N PRO A 4 -11.37 14.25 12.74
CA PRO A 4 -10.17 13.64 13.28
C PRO A 4 -8.89 14.14 12.59
N GLU A 5 -7.80 14.27 13.34
CA GLU A 5 -6.50 14.63 12.77
C GLU A 5 -6.04 13.63 11.69
N VAL A 6 -5.42 14.16 10.64
CA VAL A 6 -4.87 13.37 9.53
C VAL A 6 -3.56 12.71 9.96
N SER A 7 -3.47 11.40 9.76
CA SER A 7 -2.18 10.71 9.77
C SER A 7 -1.60 10.68 8.36
N VAL A 8 -0.82 11.69 7.98
CA VAL A 8 -0.22 11.79 6.63
C VAL A 8 0.51 10.52 6.19
N PRO A 9 1.33 9.85 7.02
CA PRO A 9 2.03 8.64 6.59
C PRO A 9 1.12 7.43 6.29
N ALA A 10 -0.17 7.52 6.61
CA ALA A 10 -1.07 6.38 6.43
C ALA A 10 -1.28 5.97 4.98
N ILE A 11 -1.04 6.85 4.00
CA ILE A 11 -1.05 6.47 2.58
C ILE A 11 -0.03 5.37 2.27
N MET A 12 1.13 5.37 2.94
CA MET A 12 2.12 4.30 2.86
C MET A 12 1.83 3.21 3.89
N ARG A 13 1.75 3.59 5.18
CA ARG A 13 1.69 2.63 6.29
C ARG A 13 0.45 1.74 6.26
N ASN A 14 -0.73 2.29 5.93
CA ASN A 14 -1.91 1.43 5.83
C ASN A 14 -1.86 0.53 4.59
N TYR A 15 -0.99 0.79 3.61
CA TYR A 15 -0.80 -0.15 2.51
C TYR A 15 -0.07 -1.41 2.95
N HIS A 16 0.83 -1.35 3.94
CA HIS A 16 1.40 -2.57 4.54
C HIS A 16 0.32 -3.44 5.19
N GLU A 17 -0.74 -2.83 5.73
CA GLU A 17 -1.91 -3.56 6.24
C GLU A 17 -2.73 -4.19 5.10
N VAL A 18 -2.83 -3.52 3.95
CA VAL A 18 -3.42 -4.09 2.71
C VAL A 18 -2.63 -5.33 2.28
N LEU A 19 -1.29 -5.21 2.18
CA LEU A 19 -0.43 -6.32 1.79
C LEU A 19 -0.54 -7.51 2.75
N ARG A 20 -0.56 -7.25 4.07
CA ARG A 20 -0.80 -8.30 5.08
C ARG A 20 -2.18 -8.95 4.94
N ASN A 21 -3.22 -8.16 4.68
CA ASN A 21 -4.56 -8.68 4.42
C ASN A 21 -4.56 -9.59 3.19
N ASP A 22 -3.93 -9.18 2.10
CA ASP A 22 -3.89 -9.97 0.86
C ASP A 22 -3.14 -11.29 1.08
N LEU A 23 -1.96 -11.25 1.68
CA LEU A 23 -1.17 -12.45 1.98
C LEU A 23 -1.93 -13.42 2.88
N ALA A 24 -2.50 -12.95 3.99
CA ALA A 24 -3.06 -13.81 5.04
C ALA A 24 -4.54 -14.16 4.85
N LYS A 25 -5.35 -13.24 4.31
CA LYS A 25 -6.81 -13.37 4.25
C LYS A 25 -7.33 -13.68 2.85
N VAL A 26 -6.54 -13.45 1.80
CA VAL A 26 -6.93 -13.70 0.40
C VAL A 26 -6.10 -14.84 -0.19
N LEU A 27 -4.80 -14.64 -0.36
CA LEU A 27 -3.92 -15.54 -1.10
C LEU A 27 -3.66 -16.86 -0.36
N ALA A 28 -3.35 -16.82 0.94
CA ALA A 28 -3.09 -18.04 1.70
C ALA A 28 -4.30 -19.00 1.72
N PRO A 29 -5.54 -18.56 2.03
CA PRO A 29 -6.70 -19.45 1.95
C PRO A 29 -6.97 -20.02 0.56
N LEU A 30 -6.69 -19.27 -0.51
CA LEU A 30 -6.82 -19.76 -1.89
C LEU A 30 -5.77 -20.83 -2.22
N ALA A 31 -4.51 -20.61 -1.84
CA ALA A 31 -3.43 -21.59 -2.00
C ALA A 31 -3.68 -22.86 -1.17
N GLU A 32 -4.14 -22.73 0.08
CA GLU A 32 -4.48 -23.83 0.98
C GLU A 32 -5.62 -24.69 0.42
N ARG A 33 -6.65 -24.09 -0.17
CA ARG A 33 -7.73 -24.84 -0.83
C ARG A 33 -7.34 -25.41 -2.20
N GLY A 34 -6.18 -25.02 -2.74
CA GLY A 34 -5.77 -25.38 -4.10
C GLY A 34 -6.62 -24.72 -5.18
N ASP A 35 -7.24 -23.57 -4.86
CA ASP A 35 -8.08 -22.82 -5.80
C ASP A 35 -7.21 -21.98 -6.74
N LEU A 36 -6.66 -22.62 -7.77
CA LEU A 36 -5.81 -21.96 -8.77
C LEU A 36 -6.57 -20.88 -9.55
N ALA A 37 -7.86 -21.11 -9.82
CA ALA A 37 -8.70 -20.22 -10.60
C ALA A 37 -9.00 -18.91 -9.84
N GLY A 38 -9.23 -19.00 -8.53
CA GLY A 38 -9.37 -17.84 -7.66
C GLY A 38 -8.02 -17.19 -7.32
N PHE A 39 -6.96 -17.98 -7.14
CA PHE A 39 -5.63 -17.46 -6.78
C PHE A 39 -5.04 -16.60 -7.90
N ALA A 40 -5.07 -17.06 -9.15
CA ALA A 40 -4.42 -16.35 -10.26
C ALA A 40 -4.84 -14.86 -10.42
N PRO A 41 -6.14 -14.51 -10.46
CA PRO A 41 -6.54 -13.10 -10.54
C PRO A 41 -6.25 -12.32 -9.24
N ALA A 42 -6.36 -12.95 -8.06
CA ALA A 42 -6.02 -12.31 -6.80
C ALA A 42 -4.52 -11.99 -6.71
N TRP A 43 -3.69 -12.90 -7.20
CA TRP A 43 -2.25 -12.73 -7.32
C TRP A 43 -1.88 -11.61 -8.28
N GLY A 44 -2.50 -11.57 -9.47
CA GLY A 44 -2.30 -10.48 -10.42
C GLY A 44 -2.65 -9.11 -9.83
N ALA A 45 -3.81 -9.00 -9.18
CA ALA A 45 -4.23 -7.76 -8.53
C ALA A 45 -3.26 -7.31 -7.42
N TYR A 46 -2.73 -8.26 -6.65
CA TYR A 46 -1.73 -8.03 -5.61
C TYR A 46 -0.39 -7.56 -6.20
N VAL A 47 0.12 -8.24 -7.23
CA VAL A 47 1.38 -7.87 -7.91
C VAL A 47 1.29 -6.48 -8.55
N ASP A 48 0.17 -6.16 -9.20
CA ASP A 48 -0.05 -4.84 -9.80
C ASP A 48 -0.07 -3.72 -8.72
N ALA A 49 -0.63 -4.03 -7.55
CA ALA A 49 -0.72 -3.12 -6.42
C ALA A 49 0.65 -2.89 -5.75
N ILE A 50 1.37 -3.96 -5.42
CA ILE A 50 2.66 -3.87 -4.73
C ILE A 50 3.73 -3.21 -5.62
N ALA A 51 3.66 -3.38 -6.95
CA ALA A 51 4.56 -2.69 -7.87
C ALA A 51 4.43 -1.14 -7.78
N VAL A 52 3.21 -0.63 -7.64
CA VAL A 52 2.98 0.81 -7.44
C VAL A 52 3.48 1.25 -6.07
N HIS A 53 3.25 0.45 -5.03
CA HIS A 53 3.72 0.74 -3.67
C HIS A 53 5.25 0.77 -3.58
N ALA A 54 5.94 -0.22 -4.14
CA ALA A 54 7.40 -0.25 -4.26
C ALA A 54 7.92 0.97 -5.05
N ALA A 55 7.23 1.41 -6.11
CA ALA A 55 7.60 2.64 -6.81
C ALA A 55 7.43 3.90 -5.93
N MET A 56 6.45 3.93 -5.02
CA MET A 56 6.31 4.99 -4.02
C MET A 56 7.44 4.96 -2.98
N GLU A 57 8.11 3.82 -2.82
CA GLU A 57 9.23 3.63 -1.89
C GLU A 57 10.59 3.93 -2.49
N ASP A 58 10.83 3.39 -3.69
CA ASP A 58 12.08 3.48 -4.43
C ASP A 58 12.21 4.75 -5.25
N GLY A 59 11.07 5.30 -5.68
CA GLY A 59 10.99 6.42 -6.59
C GLY A 59 10.86 6.03 -8.05
N VAL A 60 10.54 7.03 -8.87
CA VAL A 60 10.47 6.97 -10.34
C VAL A 60 11.21 8.19 -10.88
N ASP A 61 12.18 7.95 -11.76
CA ASP A 61 13.01 8.98 -12.37
C ASP A 61 12.16 10.09 -13.00
N GLY A 62 12.44 11.34 -12.60
CA GLY A 62 11.75 12.52 -13.11
C GLY A 62 10.38 12.80 -12.49
N ALA A 63 9.90 11.99 -11.54
CA ALA A 63 8.60 12.20 -10.88
C ALA A 63 8.73 12.37 -9.36
N GLY A 64 9.25 11.37 -8.66
CA GLY A 64 9.37 11.34 -7.20
C GLY A 64 10.49 10.43 -6.77
N GLY A 65 11.25 10.81 -5.74
CA GLY A 65 12.44 10.06 -5.30
C GLY A 65 12.15 8.87 -4.38
N GLY A 66 10.88 8.63 -4.02
CA GLY A 66 10.49 7.58 -3.08
C GLY A 66 10.73 7.95 -1.63
N ILE A 67 9.98 7.32 -0.72
CA ILE A 67 10.09 7.61 0.71
C ILE A 67 11.47 7.25 1.27
N THR A 68 12.13 6.20 0.74
CA THR A 68 13.42 5.72 1.26
C THR A 68 14.51 6.77 1.02
N ALA A 69 14.61 7.33 -0.19
CA ALA A 69 15.55 8.40 -0.50
C ALA A 69 15.21 9.71 0.22
N MET A 70 13.91 10.01 0.39
CA MET A 70 13.46 11.17 1.18
C MET A 70 13.97 11.07 2.63
N LEU A 71 13.87 9.89 3.25
CA LEU A 71 14.33 9.67 4.61
C LEU A 71 15.86 9.71 4.70
N ASP A 72 16.58 9.14 3.74
CA ASP A 72 18.05 9.25 3.67
C ASP A 72 18.51 10.71 3.59
N LEU A 73 17.82 11.54 2.81
CA LEU A 73 18.11 12.97 2.72
C LEU A 73 17.91 13.71 4.05
N HIS A 74 16.89 13.33 4.83
CA HIS A 74 16.57 14.00 6.10
C HIS A 74 17.35 13.47 7.30
N PHE A 75 17.89 12.25 7.20
CA PHE A 75 18.51 11.54 8.31
C PHE A 75 19.87 10.94 7.95
N ASP A 76 20.61 11.60 7.07
CA ASP A 76 22.00 11.28 6.72
C ASP A 76 22.24 9.81 6.34
N GLY A 77 21.34 9.25 5.52
CA GLY A 77 21.45 7.86 5.03
C GLY A 77 20.92 6.78 5.98
N ALA A 78 20.19 7.15 7.03
CA ALA A 78 19.71 6.21 8.04
C ALA A 78 18.65 5.20 7.56
N ALA A 79 17.95 5.47 6.45
CA ALA A 79 17.01 4.51 5.87
C ALA A 79 17.72 3.48 4.99
N ASN A 80 18.88 3.82 4.41
CA ASN A 80 19.65 2.99 3.51
C ASN A 80 18.81 2.53 2.30
N ALA A 81 18.38 3.49 1.46
CA ALA A 81 17.53 3.22 0.31
C ALA A 81 18.11 2.18 -0.68
N ALA A 82 19.44 1.99 -0.70
CA ALA A 82 20.06 0.95 -1.52
C ALA A 82 19.73 -0.48 -1.04
N LEU A 83 19.55 -0.66 0.28
CA LEU A 83 19.17 -1.94 0.86
C LEU A 83 17.73 -2.33 0.47
N PHE A 84 16.76 -1.43 0.66
CA PHE A 84 15.36 -1.70 0.31
C PHE A 84 15.17 -1.96 -1.19
N ARG A 85 15.86 -1.21 -2.06
CA ARG A 85 15.88 -1.51 -3.50
C ARG A 85 16.40 -2.92 -3.81
N ALA A 86 17.40 -3.40 -3.07
CA ALA A 86 17.90 -4.76 -3.25
C ALA A 86 16.88 -5.81 -2.78
N GLU A 87 16.21 -5.56 -1.66
CA GLU A 87 15.12 -6.41 -1.16
C GLU A 87 13.95 -6.49 -2.17
N HIS A 88 13.57 -5.37 -2.79
CA HIS A 88 12.56 -5.37 -3.85
C HIS A 88 12.96 -6.19 -5.09
N VAL A 89 14.25 -6.23 -5.45
CA VAL A 89 14.73 -7.13 -6.54
C VAL A 89 14.55 -8.60 -6.15
N GLU A 90 14.89 -8.96 -4.92
CA GLU A 90 14.71 -10.33 -4.40
C GLU A 90 13.22 -10.71 -4.36
N GLU A 91 12.36 -9.80 -3.89
CA GLU A 91 10.91 -9.99 -3.91
C GLU A 91 10.36 -10.18 -5.31
N HIS A 92 10.78 -9.37 -6.29
CA HIS A 92 10.33 -9.52 -7.68
C HIS A 92 10.67 -10.89 -8.27
N GLU A 93 11.84 -11.45 -7.93
CA GLU A 93 12.21 -12.80 -8.37
C GLU A 93 11.30 -13.89 -7.74
N LEU A 94 10.94 -13.74 -6.47
CA LEU A 94 9.99 -14.63 -5.81
C LEU A 94 8.57 -14.47 -6.36
N GLN A 95 8.13 -13.25 -6.67
CA GLN A 95 6.84 -13.00 -7.33
C GLN A 95 6.80 -13.66 -8.72
N ALA A 96 7.89 -13.56 -9.47
CA ALA A 96 8.02 -14.24 -10.76
C ALA A 96 7.98 -15.77 -10.60
N ALA A 97 8.56 -16.31 -9.51
CA ALA A 97 8.49 -17.74 -9.20
C ALA A 97 7.06 -18.21 -8.90
N VAL A 98 6.27 -17.46 -8.12
CA VAL A 98 4.84 -17.74 -7.88
C VAL A 98 4.06 -17.76 -9.20
N THR A 99 4.31 -16.77 -10.05
CA THR A 99 3.65 -16.67 -11.36
C THR A 99 3.97 -17.87 -12.26
N ARG A 100 5.24 -18.30 -12.30
CA ARG A 100 5.67 -19.50 -13.05
C ARG A 100 5.10 -20.79 -12.46
N ALA A 101 4.82 -20.83 -11.16
CA ALA A 101 4.28 -22.01 -10.49
C ALA A 101 2.78 -22.24 -10.75
N LEU A 102 2.02 -21.20 -11.11
CA LEU A 102 0.58 -21.30 -11.41
C LEU A 102 0.23 -22.41 -12.43
N PRO A 103 0.84 -22.47 -13.63
CA PRO A 103 0.56 -23.54 -14.60
C PRO A 103 1.11 -24.92 -14.18
N MET A 104 1.97 -24.98 -13.16
CA MET A 104 2.60 -26.23 -12.69
C MET A 104 1.73 -26.99 -11.67
N GLY A 105 0.65 -26.38 -11.20
CA GLY A 105 -0.34 -26.99 -10.31
C GLY A 105 -0.17 -26.64 -8.83
N VAL A 106 -1.09 -27.16 -8.01
CA VAL A 106 -1.27 -26.76 -6.61
C VAL A 106 -0.02 -26.94 -5.73
N GLY A 107 0.73 -28.04 -5.92
CA GLY A 107 1.94 -28.29 -5.15
C GLY A 107 3.01 -27.22 -5.38
N ALA A 108 3.36 -26.98 -6.65
CA ALA A 108 4.34 -25.96 -7.02
C ALA A 108 3.90 -24.55 -6.58
N LEU A 109 2.61 -24.22 -6.72
CA LEU A 109 2.08 -22.93 -6.27
C LEU A 109 2.29 -22.74 -4.76
N ARG A 110 1.94 -23.76 -3.95
CA ARG A 110 2.06 -23.67 -2.49
C ARG A 110 3.51 -23.47 -2.06
N ASP A 111 4.45 -24.19 -2.66
CA ASP A 111 5.86 -24.08 -2.34
C ASP A 111 6.41 -22.69 -2.69
N ALA A 112 6.12 -22.20 -3.91
CA ALA A 112 6.55 -20.88 -4.34
C ALA A 112 5.90 -19.75 -3.52
N PHE A 113 4.60 -19.85 -3.25
CA PHE A 113 3.87 -18.85 -2.46
C PHE A 113 4.32 -18.84 -1.00
N ALA A 114 4.62 -19.99 -0.40
CA ALA A 114 5.16 -20.04 0.97
C ALA A 114 6.51 -19.32 1.08
N ALA A 115 7.40 -19.52 0.10
CA ALA A 115 8.69 -18.81 0.04
C ALA A 115 8.49 -17.30 -0.13
N TYR A 116 7.64 -16.89 -1.09
CA TYR A 116 7.32 -15.48 -1.30
C TYR A 116 6.72 -14.82 -0.05
N ARG A 117 5.69 -15.44 0.54
CA ARG A 117 5.01 -14.92 1.72
C ARG A 117 5.97 -14.71 2.89
N SER A 118 6.87 -15.67 3.14
CA SER A 118 7.86 -15.54 4.22
C SER A 118 8.83 -14.37 3.97
N CYS A 119 9.20 -14.11 2.72
CA CYS A 119 10.05 -12.98 2.35
C CYS A 119 9.30 -11.65 2.50
N ALA A 120 8.10 -11.54 1.92
CA ALA A 120 7.29 -10.32 1.98
C ALA A 120 6.91 -9.95 3.43
N GLU A 121 6.53 -10.90 4.27
CA GLU A 121 6.23 -10.62 5.69
C GLU A 121 7.46 -10.13 6.46
N ALA A 122 8.65 -10.63 6.14
CA ALA A 122 9.91 -10.19 6.74
C ALA A 122 10.33 -8.80 6.26
N HIS A 123 10.19 -8.52 4.95
CA HIS A 123 10.47 -7.22 4.36
C HIS A 123 9.57 -6.13 4.96
N LEU A 124 8.25 -6.35 5.02
CA LEU A 124 7.32 -5.39 5.64
C LEU A 124 7.67 -5.07 7.11
N LEU A 125 8.15 -6.05 7.87
CA LEU A 125 8.60 -5.83 9.25
C LEU A 125 9.90 -5.02 9.29
N HIS A 126 10.86 -5.36 8.44
CA HIS A 126 12.14 -4.67 8.36
C HIS A 126 11.98 -3.19 7.97
N GLU A 127 11.17 -2.91 6.95
CA GLU A 127 10.83 -1.55 6.55
C GLU A 127 10.19 -0.77 7.69
N GLU A 128 9.20 -1.36 8.38
CA GLU A 128 8.54 -0.69 9.49
C GLU A 128 9.49 -0.39 10.65
N ASP A 129 10.38 -1.32 10.99
CA ASP A 129 11.35 -1.17 12.08
C ASP A 129 12.35 -0.04 11.83
N ILE A 130 12.74 0.18 10.56
CA ILE A 130 13.68 1.24 10.18
C ILE A 130 12.95 2.56 9.90
N MET A 131 11.94 2.52 9.03
CA MET A 131 11.36 3.73 8.44
C MET A 131 10.37 4.40 9.38
N MET A 132 9.57 3.65 10.15
CA MET A 132 8.55 4.28 11.01
C MET A 132 9.14 5.21 12.09
N PRO A 133 10.24 4.86 12.78
CA PRO A 133 10.92 5.79 13.69
C PRO A 133 11.35 7.08 13.00
N LEU A 134 11.86 7.00 11.77
CA LEU A 134 12.31 8.16 11.00
C LEU A 134 11.13 9.03 10.54
N VAL A 135 10.08 8.41 10.01
CA VAL A 135 8.83 9.09 9.63
C VAL A 135 8.19 9.84 10.80
N ASN A 136 8.24 9.25 12.00
CA ASN A 136 7.73 9.89 13.22
C ASN A 136 8.55 11.12 13.62
N ARG A 137 9.85 11.16 13.29
CA ARG A 137 10.75 12.28 13.55
C ARG A 137 10.64 13.40 12.51
N LEU A 138 10.04 13.15 11.34
CA LEU A 138 9.79 14.21 10.35
C LEU A 138 8.93 15.33 10.95
N PRO A 139 9.22 16.62 10.63
CA PRO A 139 8.40 17.74 11.05
C PRO A 139 6.93 17.55 10.70
N ARG A 140 6.02 18.01 11.57
CA ARG A 140 4.57 17.96 11.29
C ARG A 140 4.20 18.92 10.16
N GLU A 141 4.73 20.14 10.22
CA GLU A 141 4.59 21.13 9.17
C GLU A 141 5.30 20.65 7.89
N GLY A 142 4.65 20.79 6.74
CA GLY A 142 5.20 20.36 5.46
C GLY A 142 5.20 18.84 5.20
N LYS A 143 4.84 17.99 6.18
CA LYS A 143 4.85 16.51 6.00
C LYS A 143 4.00 16.05 4.82
N ALA A 144 2.82 16.64 4.64
CA ALA A 144 1.94 16.31 3.51
C ALA A 144 2.60 16.59 2.17
N ALA A 145 3.29 17.73 2.04
CA ALA A 145 4.00 18.09 0.81
C ALA A 145 5.16 17.15 0.51
N LEU A 146 5.88 16.68 1.53
CA LEU A 146 6.91 15.65 1.38
C LEU A 146 6.34 14.35 0.82
N PHE A 147 5.28 13.81 1.41
CA PHE A 147 4.66 12.58 0.93
C PHE A 147 4.03 12.74 -0.47
N ALA A 148 3.46 13.90 -0.77
CA ALA A 148 2.94 14.22 -2.09
C ALA A 148 4.05 14.22 -3.16
N GLN A 149 5.16 14.92 -2.88
CA GLN A 149 6.26 15.10 -3.82
C GLN A 149 7.15 13.86 -4.00
N TRP A 150 7.35 13.08 -2.93
CA TRP A 150 8.30 11.98 -2.95
C TRP A 150 7.63 10.63 -3.22
N CYS A 151 6.44 10.40 -2.64
CA CYS A 151 5.78 9.10 -2.72
C CYS A 151 4.66 9.11 -3.77
N VAL A 152 3.66 9.98 -3.61
CA VAL A 152 2.46 9.97 -4.46
C VAL A 152 2.79 10.26 -5.91
N SER A 153 3.66 11.23 -6.18
CA SER A 153 4.14 11.53 -7.55
C SER A 153 4.77 10.30 -8.23
N ALA A 154 5.56 9.51 -7.51
CA ALA A 154 6.19 8.29 -8.02
C ALA A 154 5.14 7.22 -8.31
N GLY A 155 4.21 6.98 -7.39
CA GLY A 155 3.09 6.06 -7.60
C GLY A 155 2.21 6.44 -8.79
N ILE A 156 1.96 7.75 -9.00
CA ILE A 156 1.22 8.26 -10.16
C ILE A 156 2.02 8.03 -11.45
N ALA A 157 3.32 8.32 -11.44
CA ALA A 157 4.17 8.16 -12.61
C ALA A 157 4.36 6.69 -13.03
N HIS A 158 4.29 5.75 -12.07
CA HIS A 158 4.23 4.31 -12.38
C HIS A 158 2.99 3.95 -13.22
N GLY A 159 1.91 4.72 -13.14
CA GLY A 159 0.71 4.56 -13.99
C GLY A 159 -0.39 3.66 -13.40
N GLY A 160 -0.10 2.94 -12.31
CA GLY A 160 -1.05 2.03 -11.65
C GLY A 160 -1.82 2.63 -10.46
N PHE A 161 -1.69 3.92 -10.20
CA PHE A 161 -2.16 4.53 -8.94
C PHE A 161 -3.68 4.42 -8.70
N ASP A 162 -4.50 4.46 -9.77
CA ASP A 162 -5.95 4.22 -9.64
C ASP A 162 -6.25 2.82 -9.09
N HIS A 163 -5.50 1.81 -9.57
CA HIS A 163 -5.61 0.43 -9.08
C HIS A 163 -5.14 0.33 -7.63
N LEU A 164 -4.00 0.95 -7.29
CA LEU A 164 -3.51 1.00 -5.90
C LEU A 164 -4.57 1.56 -4.94
N VAL A 165 -5.20 2.69 -5.30
CA VAL A 165 -6.27 3.32 -4.49
C VAL A 165 -7.48 2.40 -4.36
N ALA A 166 -7.98 1.85 -5.47
CA ALA A 166 -9.15 0.98 -5.46
C ALA A 166 -8.90 -0.30 -4.62
N HIS A 167 -7.77 -0.95 -4.86
CA HIS A 167 -7.36 -2.17 -4.17
C HIS A 167 -7.17 -1.94 -2.68
N GLY A 168 -6.46 -0.87 -2.30
CA GLY A 168 -6.24 -0.51 -0.91
C GLY A 168 -7.53 -0.22 -0.15
N VAL A 169 -8.43 0.56 -0.74
CA VAL A 169 -9.74 0.85 -0.12
C VAL A 169 -10.59 -0.42 0.00
N ALA A 170 -10.66 -1.25 -1.03
CA ALA A 170 -11.43 -2.49 -0.98
C ALA A 170 -10.92 -3.43 0.13
N SER A 171 -9.61 -3.62 0.22
CA SER A 171 -8.97 -4.46 1.25
C SER A 171 -9.23 -3.92 2.66
N LEU A 172 -8.98 -2.63 2.90
CA LEU A 172 -9.20 -2.01 4.22
C LEU A 172 -10.69 -2.00 4.62
N ALA A 173 -11.59 -1.79 3.67
CA ALA A 173 -13.03 -1.78 3.93
C ALA A 173 -13.60 -3.18 4.17
N ALA A 174 -12.95 -4.23 3.66
CA ALA A 174 -13.31 -5.61 3.95
C ALA A 174 -12.72 -6.10 5.28
N PHE A 175 -11.46 -5.75 5.57
CA PHE A 175 -10.67 -6.45 6.58
C PHE A 175 -10.14 -5.57 7.72
N GLY A 176 -10.22 -4.25 7.59
CA GLY A 176 -9.62 -3.30 8.52
C GLY A 176 -8.10 -3.37 8.53
N SER A 177 -7.53 -3.00 9.67
CA SER A 177 -6.10 -3.12 9.96
C SER A 177 -5.90 -3.71 11.36
N THR A 178 -4.67 -4.01 11.76
CA THR A 178 -4.38 -4.47 13.13
C THR A 178 -4.86 -3.49 14.21
N LYS A 179 -4.95 -2.18 13.89
CA LYS A 179 -5.28 -1.12 14.84
C LYS A 179 -6.68 -0.54 14.69
N ASN A 180 -7.37 -0.79 13.58
CA ASN A 180 -8.64 -0.14 13.28
C ASN A 180 -9.65 -1.11 12.67
N SER A 181 -10.93 -0.86 12.96
CA SER A 181 -12.04 -1.50 12.24
C SER A 181 -11.99 -1.18 10.74
N PRO A 182 -12.76 -1.89 9.90
CA PRO A 182 -12.83 -1.57 8.47
C PRO A 182 -13.17 -0.10 8.17
N VAL A 183 -14.13 0.48 8.88
CA VAL A 183 -14.46 1.91 8.78
C VAL A 183 -13.27 2.79 9.16
N GLY A 184 -12.64 2.52 10.31
CA GLY A 184 -11.53 3.33 10.81
C GLY A 184 -10.29 3.26 9.91
N ALA A 185 -9.94 2.06 9.41
CA ALA A 185 -8.81 1.85 8.53
C ALA A 185 -9.01 2.55 7.18
N THR A 186 -10.21 2.40 6.60
CA THR A 186 -10.61 3.07 5.35
C THR A 186 -10.56 4.58 5.51
N ARG A 187 -11.14 5.13 6.59
CA ARG A 187 -11.10 6.57 6.89
C ARG A 187 -9.67 7.08 6.94
N VAL A 188 -8.80 6.43 7.73
CA VAL A 188 -7.42 6.88 7.93
C VAL A 188 -6.66 6.92 6.60
N PHE A 189 -6.83 5.90 5.77
CA PHE A 189 -6.19 5.83 4.44
C PHE A 189 -6.72 6.92 3.50
N VAL A 190 -8.03 7.04 3.34
CA VAL A 190 -8.65 7.99 2.39
C VAL A 190 -8.44 9.44 2.83
N HIS A 191 -8.48 9.72 4.13
CA HIS A 191 -8.20 11.07 4.65
C HIS A 191 -6.74 11.48 4.43
N SER A 192 -5.81 10.54 4.61
CA SER A 192 -4.40 10.73 4.26
C SER A 192 -4.23 10.98 2.76
N LEU A 193 -4.83 10.13 1.91
CA LEU A 193 -4.82 10.29 0.45
C LEU A 193 -5.30 11.68 0.02
N LYS A 194 -6.47 12.13 0.49
CA LYS A 194 -6.99 13.48 0.17
C LYS A 194 -6.01 14.57 0.57
N THR A 195 -5.37 14.43 1.74
CA THR A 195 -4.46 15.44 2.28
C THR A 195 -3.17 15.59 1.47
N VAL A 196 -2.70 14.52 0.84
CA VAL A 196 -1.49 14.54 -0.01
C VAL A 196 -1.80 14.80 -1.48
N CYS A 197 -3.08 14.86 -1.87
CA CYS A 197 -3.50 15.16 -3.23
C CYS A 197 -3.65 16.67 -3.45
N THR A 198 -3.36 17.13 -4.67
CA THR A 198 -3.93 18.39 -5.18
C THR A 198 -5.45 18.27 -5.37
N PRO A 199 -6.19 19.37 -5.51
CA PRO A 199 -7.63 19.31 -5.81
C PRO A 199 -7.95 18.48 -7.07
N GLU A 200 -7.14 18.58 -8.12
CA GLU A 200 -7.32 17.84 -9.39
C GLU A 200 -7.05 16.35 -9.21
N GLN A 201 -6.00 15.99 -8.45
CA GLN A 201 -5.71 14.61 -8.10
C GLN A 201 -6.85 14.03 -7.26
N TRP A 202 -7.36 14.76 -6.27
CA TRP A 202 -8.48 14.30 -5.46
C TRP A 202 -9.76 14.13 -6.28
N ALA A 203 -10.05 15.05 -7.21
CA ALA A 203 -11.18 14.93 -8.13
C ALA A 203 -11.12 13.64 -8.97
N ARG A 204 -9.92 13.10 -9.24
CA ARG A 204 -9.72 11.80 -9.89
C ARG A 204 -9.86 10.62 -8.90
N TYR A 205 -9.15 10.65 -7.77
CA TYR A 205 -9.03 9.50 -6.88
C TYR A 205 -10.19 9.34 -5.88
N GLY A 206 -10.85 10.43 -5.50
CA GLY A 206 -12.03 10.39 -4.62
C GLY A 206 -13.15 9.48 -5.15
N PRO A 207 -13.55 9.62 -6.43
CA PRO A 207 -14.51 8.68 -7.06
C PRO A 207 -14.03 7.23 -7.10
N VAL A 208 -12.72 6.99 -7.25
CA VAL A 208 -12.14 5.63 -7.24
C VAL A 208 -12.28 5.02 -5.84
N ALA A 209 -11.84 5.72 -4.80
CA ALA A 209 -11.98 5.31 -3.42
C ALA A 209 -13.44 5.03 -3.04
N ARG A 210 -14.35 5.95 -3.39
CA ARG A 210 -15.79 5.79 -3.11
C ARG A 210 -16.38 4.53 -3.73
N ARG A 211 -16.01 4.19 -4.97
CA ARG A 211 -16.54 2.99 -5.66
C ARG A 211 -15.99 1.68 -5.08
N ALA A 212 -14.79 1.71 -4.52
CA ALA A 212 -14.14 0.53 -3.96
C ALA A 212 -14.65 0.14 -2.58
N ALA A 213 -15.20 1.09 -1.81
CA ALA A 213 -15.76 0.84 -0.49
C ALA A 213 -17.23 0.37 -0.57
N PRO A 214 -17.67 -0.59 0.28
CA PRO A 214 -19.08 -0.84 0.53
C PRO A 214 -19.83 0.44 0.93
N VAL A 215 -21.09 0.56 0.51
CA VAL A 215 -21.89 1.79 0.66
C VAL A 215 -22.03 2.22 2.12
N ASP A 216 -22.24 1.27 3.02
CA ASP A 216 -22.37 1.48 4.46
C ASP A 216 -21.04 1.90 5.10
N VAL A 217 -19.92 1.28 4.70
CA VAL A 217 -18.57 1.69 5.14
C VAL A 217 -18.28 3.12 4.68
N TRP A 218 -18.52 3.45 3.40
CA TRP A 218 -18.30 4.80 2.90
C TRP A 218 -19.18 5.84 3.59
N ALA A 219 -20.44 5.53 3.85
CA ALA A 219 -21.34 6.42 4.58
C ALA A 219 -20.84 6.70 6.00
N ALA A 220 -20.33 5.68 6.70
CA ALA A 220 -19.74 5.84 8.03
C ALA A 220 -18.45 6.68 7.99
N VAL A 221 -17.58 6.47 6.98
CA VAL A 221 -16.38 7.29 6.77
C VAL A 221 -16.74 8.77 6.58
N LEU A 222 -17.76 9.07 5.76
CA LEU A 222 -18.22 10.46 5.54
C LEU A 222 -18.86 11.09 6.78
N ALA A 223 -19.48 10.29 7.65
CA ALA A 223 -20.03 10.80 8.91
C ALA A 223 -18.90 11.27 9.86
N GLU A 224 -17.73 10.64 9.81
CA GLU A 224 -16.55 11.03 10.59
C GLU A 224 -15.73 12.14 9.94
N VAL A 225 -15.66 12.17 8.60
CA VAL A 225 -14.87 13.14 7.83
C VAL A 225 -15.70 13.71 6.66
N PRO A 226 -16.64 14.64 6.94
CA PRO A 226 -17.51 15.22 5.92
C PRO A 226 -16.76 15.90 4.77
N SER A 227 -15.54 16.38 5.00
CA SER A 227 -14.69 16.98 3.98
C SER A 227 -14.37 16.00 2.86
N LEU A 228 -14.43 14.67 3.05
CA LEU A 228 -14.24 13.71 1.96
C LEU A 228 -15.37 13.71 0.92
N ALA A 229 -16.49 14.37 1.17
CA ALA A 229 -17.58 14.52 0.21
C ALA A 229 -17.33 15.62 -0.84
N SER A 230 -16.36 16.50 -0.60
CA SER A 230 -15.99 17.62 -1.48
C SER A 230 -14.72 17.39 -2.28
#